data_AF-A0A534ZVF5-F1
#
_entry.id   AF-A0A534ZVF5-F1
#
_cell.length_a   1.000
_cell.length_b   1.000
_cell.length_c   1.000
_cell.angle_alpha   90.00
_cell.angle_beta   90.00
_cell.angle_gamma   90.00
#
_symmetry.space_group_name_H-M   'P 1'
#
loop_
_entity.id
_entity.type
_entity.pdbx_description
1 polymer ?
#
loop_
_entity_poly.entity_id
_entity_poly.type
_entity_poly.pdbx_seq_one_letter_code
_entity_poly.pdbx_strand_id
1 'polypeptide(L)' 'MVVFASVIFGGHTYHVTLYEWIVAGSFHVNISFLVDGLTAMLLLVVSTVGFLVHVYSIGYM' A
#
# COMPACT_ATOMS: atom_id res chain seq x y z
N MET A 1 -4.69 -11.72 -2.66
CA MET A 1 -4.71 -12.18 -1.25
C MET A 1 -3.45 -12.94 -0.82
N VAL A 2 -2.83 -13.77 -1.67
CA VAL A 2 -1.63 -14.56 -1.30
C VAL A 2 -0.40 -13.69 -0.99
N VAL A 3 -0.24 -12.55 -1.68
CA VAL A 3 0.91 -11.62 -1.49
C VAL A 3 0.88 -10.91 -0.12
N PHE A 4 -0.29 -10.60 0.41
CA PHE A 4 -0.42 -9.99 1.75
C PHE A 4 -0.05 -10.99 2.85
N ALA A 5 -0.42 -12.26 2.70
CA ALA A 5 -0.02 -13.31 3.64
C ALA A 5 1.51 -13.51 3.67
N SER A 6 2.20 -13.41 2.53
CA SER A 6 3.67 -13.53 2.49
C SER A 6 4.41 -12.34 3.09
N VAL A 7 3.85 -11.12 3.02
CA VAL A 7 4.45 -9.92 3.67
C VAL A 7 4.23 -9.94 5.18
N ILE A 8 3.06 -10.41 5.63
CA ILE A 8 2.71 -10.47 7.05
C ILE A 8 3.44 -11.61 7.78
N PHE A 9 3.61 -12.78 7.14
CA PHE A 9 4.29 -13.94 7.76
C PHE A 9 5.78 -14.08 7.40
N GLY A 10 6.26 -13.45 6.33
CA GLY A 10 7.64 -13.61 5.85
C GLY A 10 8.64 -12.56 6.33
N GLY A 11 8.20 -11.46 6.95
CA GLY A 11 9.10 -10.41 7.44
C GLY A 11 9.87 -9.65 6.35
N HIS A 12 9.55 -9.87 5.07
CA HIS A 12 10.20 -9.20 3.95
C HIS A 12 9.56 -7.83 3.72
N THR A 13 10.24 -6.77 4.17
CA THR A 13 9.94 -5.39 3.78
C THR A 13 10.23 -5.19 2.31
N TYR A 14 9.20 -4.95 1.51
CA TYR A 14 9.37 -4.65 0.08
C TYR A 14 9.56 -3.14 -0.08
N HIS A 15 10.79 -2.75 -0.37
CA HIS A 15 11.15 -1.40 -0.79
C HIS A 15 11.09 -1.34 -2.31
N VAL A 16 10.07 -0.66 -2.86
CA VAL A 16 9.93 -0.44 -4.30
C VAL A 16 10.11 1.05 -4.56
N THR A 17 11.30 1.44 -5.04
CA THR A 17 11.55 2.80 -5.53
C THR A 17 10.94 2.94 -6.91
N LEU A 18 9.91 3.79 -7.03
CA LEU A 18 9.15 3.97 -8.27
C LEU A 18 9.80 4.99 -9.18
N TYR A 19 10.05 6.19 -8.65
CA TYR A 19 10.66 7.28 -9.41
C TYR A 19 11.22 8.38 -8.48
N GLU A 20 12.23 9.11 -8.95
CA GLU A 20 12.73 10.32 -8.29
C GLU A 20 11.78 11.49 -8.57
N TRP A 21 11.07 11.95 -7.54
CA TRP A 21 10.07 13.01 -7.68
C TRP A 21 10.69 14.39 -7.74
N ILE A 22 11.70 14.65 -6.92
CA ILE A 22 12.41 15.94 -6.88
C ILE A 22 13.90 15.65 -6.88
N VAL A 23 14.60 16.20 -7.85
CA VAL A 23 16.06 16.26 -7.89
C VAL A 23 16.46 17.73 -7.92
N ALA A 24 16.98 18.23 -6.80
CA ALA A 24 17.48 19.59 -6.64
C ALA A 24 18.94 19.54 -6.17
N GLY A 25 19.86 19.48 -7.13
CA GLY A 25 21.31 19.40 -6.86
C GLY A 25 21.66 18.11 -6.11
N SER A 26 21.98 18.21 -4.82
CA SER A 26 22.26 17.07 -3.93
C SER A 26 21.03 16.53 -3.19
N PHE A 27 19.85 17.14 -3.35
CA PHE A 27 18.63 16.71 -2.70
C PHE A 27 17.80 15.84 -3.64
N HIS A 28 17.72 14.55 -3.32
CA HIS A 28 17.01 13.54 -4.09
C HIS A 28 15.82 13.01 -3.27
N VAL A 29 14.60 13.41 -3.63
CA VAL A 29 13.37 12.86 -3.05
C VAL A 29 12.89 11.73 -3.94
N ASN A 30 13.17 10.51 -3.48
CA ASN A 30 12.74 9.29 -4.12
C ASN A 30 11.34 8.91 -3.62
N ILE A 31 10.36 8.79 -4.52
CA ILE A 31 9.09 8.14 -4.18
C ILE A 31 9.35 6.65 -4.16
N SER A 32 9.40 6.12 -2.93
CA SER A 32 9.56 4.70 -2.66
C SER A 32 8.36 4.22 -1.87
N PHE A 33 7.74 3.13 -2.33
CA PHE A 33 6.77 2.40 -1.52
C PHE A 33 7.51 1.48 -0.57
N LEU A 34 7.28 1.70 0.71
CA LEU A 34 7.69 0.79 1.78
C LEU A 34 6.45 0.01 2.18
N VAL A 35 6.42 -1.27 1.79
CA VAL A 35 5.35 -2.18 2.21
C VAL A 35 5.91 -3.10 3.29
N ASP A 36 5.60 -2.77 4.54
CA ASP A 36 5.87 -3.57 5.73
C ASP A 36 4.62 -4.33 6.19
N GLY A 37 4.78 -5.19 7.20
CA GLY A 37 3.67 -5.98 7.74
C GLY A 37 2.51 -5.14 8.28
N LEU A 38 2.79 -3.96 8.85
CA LEU A 38 1.77 -3.03 9.32
C LEU A 38 1.00 -2.39 8.16
N THR A 39 1.70 -1.86 7.15
CA THR A 39 1.08 -1.29 5.94
C THR A 39 0.27 -2.34 5.19
N ALA A 40 0.75 -3.59 5.13
CA ALA A 40 0.01 -4.71 4.55
C ALA A 40 -1.33 -4.97 5.26
N MET A 41 -1.35 -4.94 6.60
CA MET A 41 -2.59 -5.08 7.37
C MET A 41 -3.57 -3.92 7.12
N LEU A 42 -3.06 -2.68 7.09
CA LEU A 42 -3.87 -1.49 6.82
C LEU A 42 -4.48 -1.54 5.41
N LEU A 43 -3.72 -1.92 4.39
CA LEU A 43 -4.20 -2.08 3.02
C LEU A 43 -5.29 -3.15 2.90
N LEU A 44 -5.20 -4.24 3.68
CA LEU A 44 -6.24 -5.27 3.73
C LEU A 44 -7.56 -4.70 4.29
N VAL A 45 -7.48 -3.97 5.40
CA VAL A 45 -8.67 -3.34 6.01
C VAL A 45 -9.30 -2.32 5.07
N VAL A 46 -8.48 -1.41 4.50
CA VAL A 46 -8.97 -0.36 3.60
C VAL A 46 -9.61 -0.94 2.34
N SER A 47 -9.01 -1.95 1.72
CA SER A 47 -9.60 -2.58 0.52
C SER A 47 -10.91 -3.32 0.83
N THR A 48 -10.98 -4.01 1.97
CA THR A 48 -12.20 -4.76 2.37
C THR A 48 -13.34 -3.81 2.72
N VAL A 49 -13.08 -2.81 3.56
CA VAL A 49 -14.09 -1.82 3.95
C VAL A 49 -14.48 -0.95 2.76
N GLY A 50 -13.53 -0.53 1.94
CA GLY A 50 -13.79 0.25 0.71
C GLY A 50 -14.66 -0.50 -0.29
N PHE A 51 -14.46 -1.81 -0.44
CA PHE A 51 -15.32 -2.68 -1.25
C PHE A 51 -16.74 -2.76 -0.68
N LEU A 52 -16.88 -2.98 0.63
CA LEU A 52 -18.19 -3.01 1.29
C LEU A 52 -18.94 -1.67 1.17
N VAL A 53 -18.24 -0.54 1.30
CA VAL A 53 -18.81 0.79 1.13
C VAL A 53 -19.26 1.01 -0.32
N HIS A 54 -18.48 0.58 -1.31
CA HIS A 54 -18.89 0.64 -2.71
C HIS A 54 -20.18 -0.14 -2.97
N VAL A 55 -20.26 -1.37 -2.46
CA VAL A 55 -21.47 -2.19 -2.57
C VAL A 55 -22.66 -1.52 -1.88
N TYR A 56 -22.45 -0.95 -0.69
CA TYR A 56 -23.48 -0.20 0.03
C TYR A 56 -23.97 1.03 -0.75
N SER A 57 -23.05 1.78 -1.36
CA SER A 57 -23.40 2.98 -2.13
C SER A 57 -24.25 2.69 -3.37
N ILE A 58 -24.12 1.51 -3.99
CA ILE A 58 -24.94 1.11 -5.15
C ILE A 58 -26.43 0.98 -4.78
N GLY A 59 -26.72 0.57 -3.54
CA GLY A 59 -28.09 0.41 -3.07
C GLY A 59 -28.67 1.66 -2.41
N TYR A 60 -27.83 2.61 -2.00
CA TYR A 60 -28.24 3.81 -1.28
C TYR A 60 -28.44 5.03 -2.20
N MET A 61 -27.67 5.14 -3.29
CA MET A 61 -27.80 6.20 -4.30
C MET A 61 -28.55 5.71 -5.53
#